data_AF-A0A9Q0NHG6-F1
#
_entry.id   AF-A0A9Q0NHG6-F1
#
_cell.length_a   1.000
_cell.length_b   1.000
_cell.length_c   1.000
_cell.angle_alpha   90.00
_cell.angle_beta   90.00
_cell.angle_gamma   90.00
#
_symmetry.space_group_name_H-M   'P 1'
#
loop_
_entity.id
_entity.type
_entity.pdbx_description
1 polymer ?
#
loop_
_entity_poly.entity_id
_entity_poly.type
_entity_poly.pdbx_seq_one_letter_code
_entity_poly.pdbx_strand_id
1 'polypeptide(L)'
;MSLFSVIETKLHAEKVRLLPEGLGLNDWSFISNVLDNETARIVIGWDPGEVKVLSTNISKQWITCKFHFVKHQSDLNVSFFYGLHTPAARQDMWDYIQVQGGSSQAHPWLLMGDFNAAMEASDCQGGDPAWQGHKQAFGQCIHQAELHTVPYQGIKFTWHN
;
A
#
# COMPACT_ATOMS: atom_id res chain seq x y z
N MET A 1 -1.52 19.48 -2.97
CA MET A 1 -1.42 18.00 -2.81
C MET A 1 -0.09 17.62 -3.40
N SER A 2 0.77 16.91 -2.67
CA SER A 2 2.19 16.71 -3.06
C SER A 2 2.49 15.27 -3.46
N LEU A 3 1.59 14.35 -3.09
CA LEU A 3 1.71 12.91 -3.23
C LEU A 3 0.31 12.29 -3.24
N PHE A 4 0.09 11.27 -4.04
CA PHE A 4 -1.04 10.36 -3.92
C PHE A 4 -0.68 8.95 -4.35
N SER A 5 -1.51 7.99 -3.97
CA SER A 5 -1.49 6.65 -4.51
C SER A 5 -2.91 6.20 -4.84
N VAL A 6 -3.06 5.54 -5.99
CA VAL A 6 -4.30 4.90 -6.40
C VAL A 6 -4.05 3.41 -6.54
N ILE A 7 -4.97 2.63 -6.00
CA ILE A 7 -4.94 1.17 -6.02
C ILE A 7 -6.04 0.64 -6.93
N GLU A 8 -5.84 -0.58 -7.43
CA GLU A 8 -6.71 -1.29 -8.37
C GLU A 8 -6.97 -0.58 -9.71
N THR A 9 -5.99 0.18 -10.21
CA THR A 9 -6.18 1.00 -11.44
C THR A 9 -6.46 0.17 -12.70
N LYS A 10 -5.97 -1.08 -12.76
CA LYS A 10 -6.06 -2.00 -13.91
C LYS A 10 -5.54 -1.38 -15.22
N LEU A 11 -4.59 -0.44 -15.12
CA LEU A 11 -4.03 0.26 -16.28
C LEU A 11 -2.95 -0.56 -16.97
N HIS A 12 -3.02 -0.70 -18.28
CA HIS A 12 -1.90 -1.24 -19.06
C HIS A 12 -0.72 -0.27 -19.09
N ALA A 13 0.49 -0.78 -19.33
CA ALA A 13 1.73 0.00 -19.32
C ALA A 13 1.68 1.25 -20.22
N GLU A 14 1.01 1.15 -21.37
CA GLU A 14 0.79 2.27 -22.30
C GLU A 14 -0.01 3.40 -21.65
N LYS A 15 -1.05 3.07 -20.88
CA LYS A 15 -1.88 4.05 -20.18
C LYS A 15 -1.17 4.65 -18.98
N VAL A 16 -0.31 3.89 -18.29
CA VAL A 16 0.53 4.42 -17.20
C VAL A 16 1.43 5.55 -17.71
N ARG A 17 2.00 5.42 -18.91
CA ARG A 17 2.86 6.46 -19.51
C ARG A 17 2.10 7.76 -19.85
N LEU A 18 0.78 7.67 -20.01
CA LEU A 18 -0.08 8.81 -20.33
C LEU A 18 -0.68 9.47 -19.08
N LEU A 19 -0.37 8.99 -17.87
CA LEU A 19 -0.90 9.55 -16.62
C LEU A 19 -0.58 11.04 -16.42
N PRO A 20 0.64 11.55 -16.68
CA PRO A 20 0.93 12.97 -16.51
C PRO A 20 -0.03 13.84 -17.34
N GLU A 21 -0.18 13.54 -18.62
CA GLU A 21 -1.07 14.29 -19.52
C GLU A 21 -2.55 14.07 -19.19
N GLY A 22 -2.96 12.81 -19.02
CA GLY A 22 -4.36 12.44 -18.78
C GLY A 22 -4.92 12.96 -17.46
N LEU A 23 -4.07 13.24 -16.46
CA LEU A 23 -4.46 13.83 -15.19
C LEU A 23 -4.21 15.35 -15.12
N GLY A 24 -3.62 15.95 -16.17
CA GLY A 24 -3.20 17.36 -16.14
C GLY A 24 -2.05 17.64 -15.16
N LEU A 25 -1.25 16.63 -14.86
CA LEU A 25 -0.13 16.63 -13.91
C LEU A 25 1.21 16.45 -14.66
N ASN A 26 1.48 17.29 -15.66
CA ASN A 26 2.61 17.14 -16.57
C ASN A 26 3.98 17.24 -15.88
N ASP A 27 4.07 18.01 -14.80
CA ASP A 27 5.31 18.20 -14.03
C ASP A 27 5.48 17.15 -12.91
N TRP A 28 4.52 16.22 -12.77
CA TRP A 28 4.55 15.18 -11.76
C TRP A 28 5.30 13.95 -12.25
N SER A 29 5.90 13.25 -11.30
CA SER A 29 6.52 11.95 -11.52
C SER A 29 5.60 10.83 -11.04
N PHE A 30 5.71 9.67 -11.69
CA PHE A 30 4.85 8.53 -11.44
C PHE A 30 5.65 7.23 -11.37
N ILE A 31 5.22 6.32 -10.52
CA ILE A 31 5.70 4.95 -10.45
C ILE A 31 4.52 3.98 -10.32
N SER A 32 4.66 2.80 -10.88
CA SER A 32 3.64 1.74 -10.77
C SER A 32 4.28 0.37 -10.75
N ASN A 33 3.52 -0.64 -10.33
CA ASN A 33 3.91 -2.04 -10.39
C ASN A 33 3.44 -2.73 -11.69
N VAL A 34 3.32 -1.97 -12.78
CA VAL A 34 2.85 -2.48 -14.08
C VAL A 34 3.81 -3.45 -14.74
N LEU A 35 5.09 -3.46 -14.36
CA LEU A 35 6.07 -4.42 -14.91
C LEU A 35 5.97 -5.79 -14.24
N ASP A 36 5.47 -5.83 -13.00
CA ASP A 36 5.28 -7.05 -12.22
C ASP A 36 3.91 -7.70 -12.47
N ASN A 37 3.02 -7.04 -13.20
CA ASN A 37 1.65 -7.46 -13.46
C ASN A 37 1.26 -7.25 -14.92
N GLU A 38 0.17 -7.86 -15.38
CA GLU A 38 -0.41 -7.54 -16.70
C GLU A 38 -0.97 -6.11 -16.77
N THR A 39 -1.39 -5.58 -15.62
CA THR A 39 -1.88 -4.22 -15.43
C THR A 39 -1.39 -3.63 -14.11
N ALA A 40 -1.20 -2.31 -14.08
CA ALA A 40 -0.85 -1.57 -12.88
C ALA A 40 -1.96 -1.72 -11.85
N ARG A 41 -1.63 -2.26 -10.68
CA ARG A 41 -2.53 -2.29 -9.53
C ARG A 41 -2.26 -1.12 -8.61
N ILE A 42 -1.01 -0.68 -8.52
CA ILE A 42 -0.61 0.41 -7.63
C ILE A 42 0.06 1.45 -8.50
N VAL A 43 -0.40 2.69 -8.40
CA VAL A 43 0.17 3.87 -9.05
C VAL A 43 0.40 4.91 -7.98
N ILE A 44 1.63 5.42 -7.89
CA ILE A 44 2.00 6.51 -6.99
C ILE A 44 2.41 7.70 -7.86
N GLY A 45 1.81 8.85 -7.61
CA GLY A 45 2.13 10.11 -8.27
C GLY A 45 2.60 11.14 -7.25
N TRP A 46 3.65 11.90 -7.56
CA TRP A 46 4.17 12.95 -6.68
C TRP A 46 4.70 14.16 -7.45
N ASP A 47 4.68 15.31 -6.78
CA ASP A 47 5.36 16.52 -7.24
C ASP A 47 6.86 16.43 -6.89
N PRO A 48 7.77 16.31 -7.88
CA PRO A 48 9.21 16.19 -7.62
C PRO A 48 9.83 17.48 -7.05
N GLY A 49 9.14 18.62 -7.12
CA GLY A 49 9.54 19.88 -6.47
C GLY A 49 9.33 19.84 -4.96
N GLU A 50 8.32 19.11 -4.48
CA GLU A 50 7.98 19.05 -3.05
C GLU A 50 8.49 17.76 -2.37
N VAL A 51 8.59 16.66 -3.12
CA VAL A 51 8.91 15.34 -2.57
C VAL A 51 9.93 14.63 -3.45
N LYS A 52 11.02 14.11 -2.85
CA LYS A 52 11.95 13.20 -3.52
C LYS A 52 11.58 11.76 -3.17
N VAL A 53 11.53 10.89 -4.16
CA VAL A 53 11.06 9.52 -4.02
C VAL A 53 12.12 8.56 -4.54
N LEU A 54 12.44 7.55 -3.73
CA LEU A 54 13.29 6.43 -4.11
C LEU A 54 12.51 5.14 -3.89
N SER A 55 12.18 4.43 -4.98
CA SER A 55 11.62 3.09 -4.91
C SER A 55 12.66 2.10 -4.39
N THR A 56 12.32 1.37 -3.33
CA THR A 56 13.20 0.36 -2.73
C THR A 56 12.74 -1.06 -3.03
N ASN A 57 11.43 -1.29 -3.23
CA ASN A 57 10.90 -2.60 -3.58
C ASN A 57 9.58 -2.48 -4.34
N ILE A 58 9.40 -3.29 -5.38
CA ILE A 58 8.17 -3.36 -6.19
C ILE A 58 7.79 -4.83 -6.32
N SER A 59 6.49 -5.10 -6.21
CA SER A 59 5.90 -6.43 -6.29
C SER A 59 4.50 -6.36 -6.88
N LYS A 60 3.92 -7.53 -7.15
CA LYS A 60 2.51 -7.68 -7.53
C LYS A 60 1.54 -7.09 -6.50
N GLN A 61 1.93 -7.09 -5.23
CA GLN A 61 1.08 -6.73 -4.09
C GLN A 61 1.49 -5.44 -3.37
N TRP A 62 2.68 -4.90 -3.64
CA TRP A 62 3.13 -3.68 -2.97
C TRP A 62 4.11 -2.85 -3.80
N ILE A 63 4.22 -1.57 -3.44
CA ILE A 63 5.34 -0.69 -3.80
C ILE A 63 5.83 -0.03 -2.52
N THR A 64 7.12 -0.14 -2.24
CA THR A 64 7.76 0.53 -1.11
C THR A 64 8.73 1.57 -1.62
N CYS A 65 8.58 2.78 -1.07
CA CYS A 65 9.43 3.91 -1.41
C CYS A 65 9.90 4.63 -0.15
N LYS A 66 11.11 5.17 -0.21
CA LYS A 66 11.58 6.20 0.70
C LYS A 66 11.18 7.56 0.15
N PHE A 67 10.46 8.34 0.95
CA PHE A 67 10.03 9.70 0.66
C PHE A 67 10.85 10.67 1.47
N HIS A 68 11.36 11.71 0.82
CA HIS A 68 11.99 12.86 1.46
C HIS A 68 11.17 14.11 1.14
N PHE A 69 10.56 14.70 2.18
CA PHE A 69 9.73 15.89 2.05
C PHE A 69 10.60 17.15 2.15
N VAL A 70 10.76 17.87 1.05
CA VAL A 70 11.71 18.99 0.93
C VAL A 70 11.41 20.11 1.93
N LYS A 71 10.12 20.44 2.10
CA LYS A 71 9.68 21.51 3.01
C LYS A 71 9.94 21.19 4.49
N HIS A 72 9.81 19.91 4.85
CA HIS A 72 9.88 19.46 6.24
C HIS A 72 11.26 18.88 6.62
N GLN A 73 12.13 18.66 5.63
CA GLN A 73 13.44 18.04 5.82
C GLN A 73 13.35 16.72 6.58
N SER A 74 12.36 15.91 6.21
CA SER A 74 12.00 14.68 6.91
C SER A 74 11.89 13.51 5.94
N ASP A 75 12.32 12.35 6.40
CA ASP A 75 12.24 11.09 5.67
C ASP A 75 11.11 10.21 6.22
N LEU A 76 10.42 9.51 5.33
CA LEU A 76 9.38 8.53 5.65
C LEU A 76 9.47 7.37 4.67
N ASN A 77 9.51 6.14 5.17
CA ASN A 77 9.28 4.98 4.34
C ASN A 77 7.77 4.75 4.22
N VAL A 78 7.26 4.54 3.01
CA VAL A 78 5.85 4.17 2.81
C VAL A 78 5.76 2.95 1.92
N SER A 79 5.00 1.96 2.37
CA SER A 79 4.62 0.80 1.57
C SER A 79 3.14 0.91 1.22
N PHE A 80 2.85 0.95 -0.07
CA PHE A 80 1.51 0.94 -0.64
C PHE A 80 1.15 -0.50 -0.99
N PHE A 81 0.04 -1.00 -0.46
CA PHE A 81 -0.39 -2.39 -0.62
C PHE A 81 -1.67 -2.52 -1.44
N TYR A 82 -1.72 -3.61 -2.21
CA TYR A 82 -2.92 -4.20 -2.77
C TYR A 82 -2.84 -5.72 -2.56
N GLY A 83 -3.51 -6.22 -1.52
CA GLY A 83 -3.55 -7.64 -1.20
C GLY A 83 -4.32 -8.42 -2.25
N LEU A 84 -3.82 -9.58 -2.67
CA LEU A 84 -4.53 -10.45 -3.60
C LEU A 84 -5.78 -11.08 -2.95
N HIS A 85 -6.72 -11.52 -3.78
CA HIS A 85 -8.05 -11.93 -3.32
C HIS A 85 -8.06 -13.20 -2.44
N THR A 86 -7.11 -14.12 -2.62
CA THR A 86 -7.07 -15.36 -1.84
C THR A 86 -6.14 -15.23 -0.63
N PRO A 87 -6.49 -15.82 0.53
CA PRO A 87 -5.61 -15.79 1.70
C PRO A 87 -4.20 -16.36 1.43
N ALA A 88 -4.11 -17.45 0.66
CA ALA A 88 -2.83 -18.05 0.30
C ALA A 88 -1.95 -17.09 -0.53
N ALA A 89 -2.54 -16.34 -1.46
CA ALA A 89 -1.78 -15.38 -2.27
C ALA A 89 -1.30 -14.16 -1.46
N ARG A 90 -1.94 -13.85 -0.33
CA ARG A 90 -1.50 -12.79 0.58
C ARG A 90 -0.31 -13.17 1.46
N GLN A 91 0.10 -14.45 1.49
CA GLN A 91 1.20 -14.88 2.35
C GLN A 91 2.51 -14.14 2.06
N ASP A 92 2.87 -13.96 0.79
CA ASP A 92 4.06 -13.20 0.39
C ASP A 92 4.04 -11.75 0.92
N MET A 93 2.86 -11.15 1.00
CA MET A 93 2.68 -9.79 1.52
C MET A 93 2.90 -9.76 3.04
N TRP A 94 2.42 -10.77 3.77
CA TRP A 94 2.66 -10.88 5.21
C TRP A 94 4.13 -11.10 5.53
N ASP A 95 4.79 -12.00 4.80
CA ASP A 95 6.21 -12.29 4.98
C ASP A 95 7.05 -11.04 4.68
N TYR A 96 6.70 -10.28 3.64
CA TYR A 96 7.34 -9.00 3.34
C TYR A 96 7.19 -8.00 4.49
N ILE A 97 5.99 -7.88 5.07
CA ILE A 97 5.74 -6.95 6.19
C ILE A 97 6.58 -7.34 7.41
N GLN A 98 6.69 -8.63 7.73
CA GLN A 98 7.53 -9.10 8.84
C GLN A 98 8.99 -8.74 8.65
N VAL A 99 9.53 -9.04 7.46
CA VAL A 99 10.93 -8.77 7.14
C VAL A 99 11.23 -7.26 7.17
N GLN A 100 10.33 -6.43 6.63
CA GLN A 100 10.50 -4.98 6.64
C GLN A 100 10.29 -4.36 8.02
N GLY A 101 9.37 -4.88 8.84
CA GLY A 101 9.17 -4.41 10.21
C GLY A 101 10.43 -4.56 11.04
N GLY A 102 11.08 -5.73 10.98
CA GLY A 102 12.34 -5.98 11.66
C GLY A 102 13.51 -5.11 11.18
N SER A 103 13.53 -4.68 9.92
CA SER A 103 14.60 -3.84 9.35
C SER A 103 14.35 -2.33 9.49
N SER A 104 13.10 -1.91 9.65
CA SER A 104 12.68 -0.51 9.58
C SER A 104 12.79 0.25 10.91
N GLN A 105 13.27 -0.36 12.00
CA GLN A 105 13.32 0.26 13.33
C GLN A 105 14.06 1.61 13.39
N ALA A 106 14.97 1.89 12.45
CA ALA A 106 15.71 3.15 12.40
C ALA A 106 14.97 4.32 11.71
N HIS A 107 13.88 4.06 10.99
CA HIS A 107 13.17 5.08 10.22
C HIS A 107 11.64 4.89 10.31
N PRO A 108 10.84 5.96 10.43
CA PRO A 108 9.39 5.84 10.39
C PRO A 108 8.93 5.09 9.14
N TRP A 109 8.05 4.10 9.33
CA TRP A 109 7.49 3.28 8.26
C TRP A 109 5.97 3.27 8.33
N LEU A 110 5.34 3.73 7.24
CA LEU A 110 3.90 3.79 7.09
C LEU A 110 3.45 2.72 6.09
N LEU A 111 2.41 1.98 6.46
CA LEU A 111 1.73 1.05 5.57
C LEU A 111 0.35 1.62 5.23
N MET A 112 -0.02 1.58 3.96
CA MET A 112 -1.33 2.02 3.50
C MET A 112 -1.78 1.28 2.25
N GLY A 113 -3.08 1.25 1.99
CA GLY A 113 -3.66 0.61 0.80
C GLY A 113 -4.82 -0.31 1.15
N ASP A 114 -5.11 -1.24 0.25
CA ASP A 114 -6.14 -2.26 0.44
C ASP A 114 -5.47 -3.60 0.70
N PHE A 115 -5.62 -4.12 1.91
CA PHE A 115 -5.03 -5.40 2.30
C PHE A 115 -5.89 -6.60 1.90
N ASN A 116 -7.12 -6.39 1.40
CA ASN A 116 -8.11 -7.44 1.14
C ASN A 116 -8.26 -8.41 2.33
N ALA A 117 -8.11 -7.89 3.55
CA ALA A 117 -8.16 -8.62 4.80
C ALA A 117 -8.67 -7.69 5.91
N ALA A 118 -9.53 -8.23 6.77
CA ALA A 118 -9.93 -7.53 7.98
C ALA A 118 -8.86 -7.69 9.05
N MET A 119 -8.67 -6.65 9.86
CA MET A 119 -7.68 -6.63 10.92
C MET A 119 -8.21 -7.37 12.16
N GLU A 120 -9.48 -7.14 12.50
CA GLU A 120 -10.20 -7.89 13.51
C GLU A 120 -11.46 -8.54 12.94
N ALA A 121 -11.95 -9.59 13.61
CA ALA A 121 -13.26 -10.16 13.27
C ALA A 121 -14.40 -9.13 13.45
N SER A 122 -14.21 -8.13 14.32
CA SER A 122 -15.15 -7.04 14.60
C SER A 122 -15.27 -6.03 13.44
N ASP A 123 -14.34 -6.07 12.48
CA ASP A 123 -14.31 -5.24 11.26
C ASP A 123 -15.07 -5.88 10.10
N CYS A 124 -15.65 -7.06 10.29
CA CYS A 124 -16.54 -7.72 9.34
C CYS A 124 -17.96 -7.80 9.87
N GLN A 125 -18.95 -7.52 9.02
CA GLN A 125 -20.34 -7.87 9.25
C GLN A 125 -20.76 -8.96 8.25
N GLY A 126 -21.13 -10.14 8.76
CA GLY A 126 -21.44 -11.32 7.95
C GLY A 126 -20.22 -12.20 7.63
N GLY A 127 -20.37 -13.13 6.68
CA GLY A 127 -19.35 -14.10 6.28
C GLY A 127 -19.28 -15.36 7.17
N ASP A 128 -18.51 -16.35 6.73
CA ASP A 128 -18.41 -17.66 7.40
C ASP A 128 -17.66 -17.53 8.76
N PRO A 129 -18.28 -17.94 9.88
CA PRO A 129 -17.63 -18.01 11.19
C PRO A 129 -16.46 -19.01 11.25
N ALA A 130 -16.40 -20.00 10.36
CA ALA A 130 -15.34 -21.01 10.32
C ALA A 130 -14.01 -20.47 9.74
N TRP A 131 -14.01 -19.28 9.15
CA TRP A 131 -12.85 -18.66 8.51
C TRP A 131 -11.93 -17.86 9.46
N GLN A 132 -11.90 -18.22 10.74
CA GLN A 132 -11.22 -17.43 11.79
C GLN A 132 -9.71 -17.28 11.58
N GLY A 133 -9.03 -18.34 11.12
CA GLY A 133 -7.57 -18.31 10.93
C GLY A 133 -7.11 -17.24 9.93
N HIS A 134 -7.83 -17.04 8.83
CA HIS A 134 -7.53 -15.99 7.86
C HIS A 134 -7.95 -14.59 8.32
N LYS A 135 -8.97 -14.49 9.18
CA LYS A 135 -9.42 -13.21 9.77
C LYS A 135 -8.41 -12.65 10.77
N GLN A 136 -7.54 -13.47 11.35
CA GLN A 136 -6.53 -13.03 12.32
C GLN A 136 -5.16 -12.78 11.70
N ALA A 137 -4.88 -13.32 10.51
CA ALA A 137 -3.56 -13.25 9.89
C ALA A 137 -3.06 -11.80 9.72
N PHE A 138 -3.93 -10.87 9.35
CA PHE A 138 -3.54 -9.46 9.20
C PHE A 138 -3.18 -8.82 10.54
N GLY A 139 -4.05 -8.93 11.56
CA GLY A 139 -3.78 -8.41 12.89
C GLY A 139 -2.53 -9.02 13.54
N GLN A 140 -2.32 -10.34 13.37
CA GLN A 140 -1.12 -11.02 13.84
C GLN A 140 0.15 -10.52 13.13
N CYS A 141 0.09 -10.32 11.81
CA CYS A 141 1.20 -9.77 11.05
C CYS A 141 1.56 -8.37 11.55
N ILE A 142 0.59 -7.46 11.69
CA ILE A 142 0.82 -6.11 12.21
C ILE A 142 1.45 -6.15 13.61
N HIS A 143 0.95 -7.02 14.50
CA HIS A 143 1.49 -7.18 15.84
C HIS A 143 2.93 -7.70 15.86
N GLN A 144 3.24 -8.74 15.07
CA GLN A 144 4.58 -9.33 15.00
C GLN A 144 5.61 -8.37 14.36
N ALA A 145 5.17 -7.49 13.46
CA ALA A 145 6.00 -6.45 12.87
C ALA A 145 6.17 -5.20 13.76
N GLU A 146 5.65 -5.23 15.00
CA GLU A 146 5.67 -4.11 15.95
C GLU A 146 5.04 -2.82 15.37
N LEU A 147 4.05 -2.99 14.49
CA LEU A 147 3.33 -1.90 13.87
C LEU A 147 2.08 -1.54 14.68
N HIS A 148 1.76 -0.25 14.70
CA HIS A 148 0.56 0.27 15.32
C HIS A 148 -0.39 0.84 14.27
N THR A 149 -1.69 0.68 14.52
CA THR A 149 -2.73 1.27 13.70
C THR A 149 -2.83 2.76 14.00
N VAL A 150 -3.01 3.57 12.96
CA VAL A 150 -3.29 4.99 13.13
C VAL A 150 -4.75 5.12 13.57
N PRO A 151 -5.04 5.80 14.69
CA PRO A 151 -6.42 6.00 15.14
C PRO A 151 -7.25 6.68 14.05
N TYR A 152 -8.41 6.10 13.74
CA TYR A 152 -9.34 6.63 12.75
C TYR A 152 -10.69 6.93 13.39
N GLN A 153 -11.26 8.08 13.05
CA GLN A 153 -12.63 8.46 13.39
C GLN A 153 -13.40 8.70 12.09
N GLY A 154 -14.42 7.90 11.83
CA GLY A 154 -15.22 8.01 10.61
C GLY A 154 -15.97 6.73 10.26
N ILE A 155 -16.10 6.45 8.97
CA ILE A 155 -16.89 5.32 8.46
C ILE A 155 -16.17 4.00 8.78
N LYS A 156 -16.82 3.14 9.56
CA LYS A 156 -16.21 1.88 10.05
C LYS A 156 -15.84 0.89 8.93
N PHE A 157 -16.62 0.84 7.85
CA PHE A 157 -16.44 -0.13 6.77
C PHE A 157 -16.03 0.55 5.48
N THR A 158 -15.05 -0.04 4.78
CA THR A 158 -14.50 0.49 3.53
C THR A 158 -15.02 -0.22 2.28
N TRP A 159 -15.77 -1.32 2.44
CA TRP A 159 -16.21 -2.17 1.33
C TRP A 159 -17.45 -3.01 1.67
N HIS A 160 -18.23 -3.38 0.63
CA HIS A 160 -19.37 -4.30 0.74
C HIS A 160 -19.39 -5.29 -0.45
N ASN A 161 -19.97 -6.46 -0.21
CA ASN A 161 -20.36 -7.43 -1.25
C ASN A 161 -21.78 -7.15 -1.77
#